data_AF-A0A7X0C3I3-F1
#
_entry.id   AF-A0A7X0C3I3-F1
#
_cell.length_a   1.000
_cell.length_b   1.000
_cell.length_c   1.000
_cell.angle_alpha   90.00
_cell.angle_beta   90.00
_cell.angle_gamma   90.00
#
_symmetry.space_group_name_H-M   'P 1'
#
loop_
_entity.id
_entity.type
_entity.pdbx_description
1 polymer ?
#
loop_
_entity_poly.entity_id
_entity_poly.type
_entity_poly.pdbx_seq_one_letter_code
_entity_poly.pdbx_strand_id
1 'polypeptide(L)'
;MSEPRTIPSRPRDRLFAAVTLVLAVLLLPAAFVRRPGRARELACRWALRLRFPAENLTGLTDGALAAFTAARTEALWRHRQLIGLTSGYREPLIQQRMFDEEVRRSGSPAAARMLVLPPAESNHVKGIALDVRPHEGARWLEEHGARYDLYRMYENEWWHFEYRPDCGGTPPRRRPHPGAGYAWCWPDHVSSGRQVPIASVTKVMTATAAKLARQAMSSRSKSDPPWKIGSVPVLALITEKSVTWTRSTRPAAISARSSVRLPYELQQFT
;
A
#
# COMPACT_ATOMS: atom_id res chain seq x y z
N MET A 1 21.57 -14.65 -6.94
CA MET A 1 20.53 -13.60 -6.89
C MET A 1 20.70 -12.74 -8.13
N SER A 2 19.75 -12.76 -9.05
CA SER A 2 19.81 -11.92 -10.25
C SER A 2 19.51 -10.48 -9.85
N GLU A 3 20.44 -9.54 -10.09
CA GLU A 3 20.10 -8.12 -10.01
C GLU A 3 18.84 -7.88 -10.87
N PRO A 4 17.85 -7.10 -10.39
CA PRO A 4 16.71 -6.73 -11.22
C PRO A 4 17.26 -6.11 -12.51
N ARG A 5 16.61 -6.42 -13.65
CA ARG A 5 17.05 -5.94 -14.95
C ARG A 5 16.85 -4.42 -15.01
N THR A 6 17.83 -3.66 -14.51
CA THR A 6 17.77 -2.21 -14.52
C THR A 6 17.97 -1.74 -15.95
N ILE A 7 16.99 -0.99 -16.48
CA ILE A 7 17.16 -0.31 -17.76
C ILE A 7 18.34 0.65 -17.61
N PRO A 8 19.39 0.56 -18.45
CA PRO A 8 20.55 1.42 -18.32
C PRO A 8 20.15 2.89 -18.44
N SER A 9 20.74 3.74 -17.58
CA SER A 9 20.50 5.19 -17.56
C SER A 9 20.63 5.76 -18.97
N ARG A 10 19.59 6.42 -19.50
CA ARG A 10 19.69 7.07 -20.80
C ARG A 10 20.51 8.34 -20.68
N PRO A 11 21.17 8.83 -21.75
CA PRO A 11 21.93 10.08 -21.71
C PRO A 11 21.11 11.28 -21.19
N ARG A 12 19.83 11.33 -21.56
CA ARG A 12 18.88 12.34 -21.04
C ARG A 12 18.71 12.30 -19.51
N ASP A 13 18.80 11.12 -18.89
CA ASP A 13 18.60 10.97 -17.45
C ASP A 13 19.80 11.56 -16.70
N ARG A 14 21.01 11.38 -17.24
CA ARG A 14 22.24 12.01 -16.74
C ARG A 14 22.20 13.53 -16.90
N LEU A 15 21.73 14.01 -18.06
CA LEU A 15 21.54 15.45 -18.29
C LEU A 15 20.57 16.05 -17.27
N PHE A 16 19.40 15.44 -17.09
CA PHE A 16 18.42 15.92 -16.11
C PHE A 16 18.94 15.84 -14.67
N ALA A 17 19.74 14.83 -14.35
CA ALA A 17 20.39 14.75 -13.05
C ALA A 17 21.37 15.92 -12.84
N ALA A 18 22.24 16.19 -13.81
CA ALA A 18 23.18 17.31 -13.78
C ALA A 18 22.46 18.67 -13.66
N VAL A 19 21.41 18.88 -14.46
CA VAL A 19 20.57 20.10 -14.40
C VAL A 19 19.95 20.27 -13.01
N THR A 20 19.45 19.18 -12.41
CA THR A 20 18.87 19.22 -11.05
C THR A 20 19.90 19.62 -10.00
N LEU A 21 21.12 19.09 -10.08
CA LEU A 21 22.21 19.42 -9.17
C LEU A 21 22.63 20.88 -9.31
N VAL A 22 22.81 21.36 -10.54
CA VAL A 22 23.13 22.78 -10.82
C VAL A 22 22.03 23.68 -10.28
N LEU A 23 20.76 23.34 -10.53
CA LEU A 23 19.62 24.10 -10.04
C LEU A 23 19.59 24.17 -8.51
N ALA A 24 19.90 23.08 -7.81
CA ALA A 24 19.97 23.08 -6.34
C ALA A 24 21.05 24.05 -5.82
N VAL A 25 22.20 24.12 -6.47
CA VAL A 25 23.27 25.09 -6.13
C VAL A 25 22.82 26.52 -6.41
N LEU A 26 22.25 26.78 -7.58
CA LEU A 26 21.79 28.12 -7.98
C LEU A 26 20.67 28.66 -7.09
N LEU A 27 19.81 27.77 -6.57
CA LEU A 27 18.72 28.12 -5.68
C LEU A 27 19.16 28.31 -4.22
N LEU A 28 20.39 27.91 -3.85
CA LEU A 28 20.87 27.94 -2.48
C LEU A 28 20.90 29.36 -1.86
N PRO A 29 21.35 30.43 -2.55
CA PRO A 29 21.31 31.79 -2.00
C PRO A 29 19.88 32.25 -1.68
N ALA A 30 18.94 32.01 -2.59
CA ALA A 30 17.53 32.34 -2.36
C ALA A 30 16.93 31.52 -1.20
N ALA A 31 17.31 30.24 -1.07
CA ALA A 31 16.91 29.41 0.04
C ALA A 31 17.51 29.89 1.37
N PHE A 32 18.74 30.38 1.38
CA PHE A 32 19.41 30.93 2.55
C PHE A 32 18.73 32.19 3.06
N VAL A 33 18.37 33.11 2.16
CA VAL A 33 17.59 34.31 2.50
C VAL A 33 16.24 33.96 3.14
N ARG A 34 15.56 32.91 2.64
CA ARG A 34 14.25 32.51 3.16
C ARG A 34 14.31 31.69 4.47
N ARG A 35 15.28 30.78 4.60
CA ARG A 35 15.40 29.82 5.70
C ARG A 35 16.87 29.46 5.95
N PRO A 36 17.67 30.30 6.61
CA PRO A 36 19.12 30.09 6.72
C PRO A 36 19.49 28.74 7.35
N GLY A 37 18.77 28.31 8.40
CA GLY A 37 19.01 27.03 9.08
C GLY A 37 18.59 25.78 8.30
N ARG A 38 17.81 25.91 7.21
CA ARG A 38 17.35 24.79 6.36
C ARG A 38 17.53 25.08 4.87
N ALA A 39 18.49 25.93 4.52
CA ALA A 39 18.69 26.42 3.15
C ALA A 39 18.95 25.26 2.16
N ARG A 40 19.81 24.32 2.56
CA ARG A 40 20.15 23.13 1.77
C ARG A 40 18.95 22.24 1.49
N GLU A 41 18.13 22.00 2.50
CA GLU A 41 16.91 21.22 2.36
C GLU A 41 15.90 21.94 1.45
N LEU A 42 15.72 23.24 1.65
CA LEU A 42 14.78 24.04 0.87
C LEU A 42 15.18 24.10 -0.62
N ALA A 43 16.46 24.33 -0.92
CA ALA A 43 16.99 24.33 -2.27
C ALA A 43 16.91 22.93 -2.93
N CYS A 44 17.23 21.87 -2.18
CA CYS A 44 17.04 20.48 -2.62
C CYS A 44 15.59 20.21 -2.99
N ARG A 45 14.65 20.56 -2.10
CA ARG A 45 13.21 20.38 -2.33
C ARG A 45 12.73 21.12 -3.58
N TRP A 46 13.16 22.35 -3.79
CA TRP A 46 12.79 23.11 -5.00
C TRP A 46 13.35 22.45 -6.27
N ALA A 47 14.62 22.08 -6.30
CA ALA A 47 15.22 21.41 -7.45
C ALA A 47 14.55 20.07 -7.77
N LEU A 48 14.31 19.24 -6.75
CA LEU A 48 13.63 17.95 -6.91
C LEU A 48 12.19 18.10 -7.38
N ARG A 49 11.46 19.15 -6.98
CA ARG A 49 10.10 19.41 -7.48
C ARG A 49 10.06 19.65 -8.99
N LEU A 50 11.09 20.25 -9.58
CA LEU A 50 11.19 20.35 -11.04
C LEU A 50 11.57 19.02 -11.68
N ARG A 51 12.45 18.23 -11.04
CA ARG A 51 12.88 16.92 -11.55
C ARG A 51 11.78 15.85 -11.52
N PHE A 52 10.93 15.91 -10.49
CA PHE A 52 9.88 14.95 -10.16
C PHE A 52 8.53 15.67 -9.96
N PRO A 53 7.93 16.25 -11.02
CA PRO A 53 6.74 17.09 -10.88
C PRO A 53 5.48 16.34 -10.40
N ALA A 54 5.41 15.03 -10.65
CA ALA A 54 4.32 14.16 -10.19
C ALA A 54 4.54 13.57 -8.77
N GLU A 55 5.66 13.90 -8.10
CA GLU A 55 5.90 13.43 -6.74
C GLU A 55 4.85 14.01 -5.77
N ASN A 56 4.27 13.14 -4.94
CA ASN A 56 3.38 13.54 -3.87
C ASN A 56 3.83 12.92 -2.53
N LEU A 57 4.05 13.79 -1.54
CA LEU A 57 4.46 13.41 -0.18
C LEU A 57 3.31 13.57 0.84
N THR A 58 2.15 14.03 0.39
CA THR A 58 0.98 14.27 1.25
C THR A 58 0.50 12.95 1.84
N GLY A 59 0.14 12.95 3.13
CA GLY A 59 -0.35 11.77 3.84
C GLY A 59 0.75 10.87 4.43
N LEU A 60 2.03 11.14 4.14
CA LEU A 60 3.11 10.55 4.92
C LEU A 60 3.01 11.03 6.37
N THR A 61 3.33 10.14 7.32
CA THR A 61 3.51 10.53 8.72
C THR A 61 4.62 11.57 8.84
N ASP A 62 4.56 12.41 9.87
CA ASP A 62 5.58 13.46 10.09
C ASP A 62 6.98 12.87 10.19
N GLY A 63 7.13 11.71 10.86
CA GLY A 63 8.39 10.98 10.97
C GLY A 63 8.91 10.50 9.62
N ALA A 64 8.06 9.84 8.81
CA ALA A 64 8.45 9.36 7.48
C ALA A 64 8.82 10.51 6.53
N LEU A 65 8.05 11.60 6.56
CA LEU A 65 8.31 12.80 5.77
C LEU A 65 9.65 13.45 6.16
N ALA A 66 9.91 13.59 7.46
CA ALA A 66 11.15 14.16 7.98
C ALA A 66 12.36 13.29 7.63
N ALA A 67 12.27 11.98 7.86
CA ALA A 67 13.31 11.00 7.51
C ALA A 67 13.64 11.03 6.02
N PHE A 68 12.62 10.94 5.15
CA PHE A 68 12.80 10.96 3.70
C PHE A 68 13.39 12.28 3.22
N THR A 69 12.94 13.41 3.79
CA THR A 69 13.45 14.74 3.45
C THR A 69 14.91 14.90 3.87
N ALA A 70 15.30 14.43 5.05
CA ALA A 70 16.68 14.45 5.52
C ALA A 70 17.58 13.57 4.63
N ALA A 71 17.13 12.34 4.34
CA ALA A 71 17.85 11.38 3.51
C ALA A 71 18.14 11.93 2.10
N ARG A 72 17.12 12.43 1.39
CA ARG A 72 17.31 12.97 0.02
C ARG A 72 18.10 14.27 0.00
N THR A 73 18.04 15.07 1.07
CA THR A 73 18.87 16.27 1.20
C THR A 73 20.33 15.89 1.29
N GLU A 74 20.68 14.93 2.16
CA GLU A 74 22.06 14.47 2.24
C GLU A 74 22.52 13.81 0.94
N ALA A 75 21.72 12.90 0.37
CA ALA A 75 22.04 12.22 -0.87
C ALA A 75 22.43 13.22 -1.97
N LEU A 76 21.66 14.29 -2.12
CA LEU A 76 21.92 15.34 -3.12
C LEU A 76 23.22 16.07 -2.82
N TRP A 77 23.40 16.58 -1.59
CA TRP A 77 24.51 17.49 -1.28
C TRP A 77 25.85 16.79 -1.09
N ARG A 78 25.87 15.59 -0.49
CA ARG A 78 27.11 14.86 -0.21
C ARG A 78 27.49 13.88 -1.31
N HIS A 79 26.49 13.23 -1.92
CA HIS A 79 26.73 12.12 -2.84
C HIS A 79 26.30 12.43 -4.28
N ARG A 80 25.74 13.63 -4.54
CA ARG A 80 25.17 14.00 -5.85
C ARG A 80 24.09 13.02 -6.33
N GLN A 81 23.45 12.32 -5.40
CA GLN A 81 22.43 11.33 -5.67
C GLN A 81 21.05 11.95 -5.53
N LEU A 82 20.21 11.76 -6.55
CA LEU A 82 18.83 12.21 -6.53
C LEU A 82 17.94 11.09 -6.03
N ILE A 83 17.01 11.45 -5.14
CA ILE A 83 15.99 10.55 -4.59
C ILE A 83 14.65 11.25 -4.75
N GLY A 84 13.73 10.57 -5.42
CA GLY A 84 12.35 10.97 -5.60
C GLY A 84 11.41 9.84 -5.23
N LEU A 85 10.13 10.19 -5.10
CA LEU A 85 9.07 9.26 -4.79
C LEU A 85 8.19 9.04 -6.02
N THR A 86 7.86 7.79 -6.29
CA THR A 86 6.79 7.42 -7.23
C THR A 86 5.47 7.34 -6.49
N SER A 87 5.44 6.64 -5.35
CA SER A 87 4.23 6.45 -4.53
C SER A 87 4.58 6.53 -3.04
N GLY A 88 3.83 7.33 -2.29
CA GLY A 88 3.93 7.50 -0.85
C GLY A 88 2.66 6.99 -0.17
N TYR A 89 1.97 7.86 0.57
CA TYR A 89 0.67 7.51 1.13
C TYR A 89 -0.35 7.14 0.06
N ARG A 90 -1.19 6.14 0.36
CA ARG A 90 -2.27 5.69 -0.52
C ARG A 90 -3.57 5.60 0.25
N GLU A 91 -4.61 6.22 -0.31
CA GLU A 91 -5.97 6.13 0.23
C GLU A 91 -6.45 4.67 0.34
N PRO A 92 -7.14 4.28 1.42
CA PRO A 92 -7.61 2.90 1.62
C PRO A 92 -8.46 2.38 0.45
N LEU A 93 -9.34 3.21 -0.11
CA LEU A 93 -10.21 2.82 -1.23
C LEU A 93 -9.42 2.53 -2.51
N ILE A 94 -8.35 3.30 -2.77
CA ILE A 94 -7.47 3.06 -3.91
C ILE A 94 -6.70 1.77 -3.72
N GLN A 95 -6.16 1.54 -2.51
CA GLN A 95 -5.51 0.28 -2.17
C GLN A 95 -6.44 -0.93 -2.34
N GLN A 96 -7.72 -0.80 -1.93
CA GLN A 96 -8.71 -1.87 -2.08
C GLN A 96 -8.93 -2.21 -3.56
N ARG A 97 -9.12 -1.20 -4.41
CA ARG A 97 -9.29 -1.42 -5.85
C ARG A 97 -8.09 -2.10 -6.48
N MET A 98 -6.87 -1.72 -6.10
CA MET A 98 -5.65 -2.38 -6.57
C MET A 98 -5.59 -3.84 -6.11
N PHE A 99 -5.96 -4.12 -4.87
CA PHE A 99 -6.02 -5.48 -4.35
C PHE A 99 -7.05 -6.33 -5.09
N ASP A 100 -8.27 -5.82 -5.28
CA ASP A 100 -9.35 -6.54 -5.98
C ASP A 100 -9.00 -6.84 -7.44
N GLU A 101 -8.32 -5.90 -8.13
CA GLU A 101 -7.77 -6.14 -9.47
C GLU A 101 -6.74 -7.26 -9.45
N GLU A 102 -5.82 -7.26 -8.49
CA GLU A 102 -4.81 -8.29 -8.38
C GLU A 102 -5.41 -9.66 -8.04
N VAL A 103 -6.46 -9.71 -7.22
CA VAL A 103 -7.23 -10.94 -6.95
C VAL A 103 -7.85 -11.48 -8.24
N ARG A 104 -8.46 -10.62 -9.05
CA ARG A 104 -9.02 -11.02 -10.35
C ARG A 104 -7.95 -11.56 -11.30
N ARG A 105 -6.75 -10.96 -11.28
CA ARG A 105 -5.64 -11.34 -12.16
C ARG A 105 -4.94 -12.62 -11.74
N SER A 106 -4.68 -12.77 -10.45
CA SER A 106 -3.95 -13.90 -9.86
C SER A 106 -4.83 -15.10 -9.55
N GLY A 107 -6.16 -14.91 -9.53
CA GLY A 107 -7.15 -15.95 -9.26
C GLY A 107 -7.36 -16.28 -7.78
N SER A 108 -6.60 -15.68 -6.85
CA SER A 108 -6.85 -15.85 -5.42
C SER A 108 -6.32 -14.69 -4.56
N PRO A 109 -6.95 -14.40 -3.41
CA PRO A 109 -6.41 -13.46 -2.42
C PRO A 109 -5.04 -13.83 -1.87
N ALA A 110 -4.69 -15.12 -1.82
CA ALA A 110 -3.38 -15.56 -1.34
C ALA A 110 -2.28 -15.23 -2.35
N ALA A 111 -2.49 -15.53 -3.63
CA ALA A 111 -1.57 -15.17 -4.70
C ALA A 111 -1.45 -13.64 -4.86
N ALA A 112 -2.58 -12.91 -4.77
CA ALA A 112 -2.59 -11.45 -4.86
C ALA A 112 -1.72 -10.79 -3.78
N ARG A 113 -1.76 -11.28 -2.54
CA ARG A 113 -0.95 -10.76 -1.41
C ARG A 113 0.56 -10.81 -1.65
N MET A 114 1.04 -11.65 -2.57
CA MET A 114 2.45 -11.67 -2.93
C MET A 114 2.88 -10.41 -3.70
N LEU A 115 1.94 -9.65 -4.24
CA LEU A 115 2.18 -8.49 -5.12
C LEU A 115 1.50 -7.21 -4.61
N VAL A 116 0.29 -7.31 -4.07
CA VAL A 116 -0.49 -6.19 -3.57
C VAL A 116 -1.15 -6.60 -2.25
N LEU A 117 -0.94 -5.82 -1.19
CA LEU A 117 -1.60 -6.05 0.10
C LEU A 117 -3.01 -5.43 0.14
N PRO A 118 -3.95 -6.01 0.90
CA PRO A 118 -5.22 -5.35 1.20
C PRO A 118 -5.00 -4.10 2.07
N PRO A 119 -5.99 -3.18 2.16
CA PRO A 119 -5.83 -1.89 2.84
C PRO A 119 -5.36 -1.97 4.28
N ALA A 120 -5.89 -2.91 5.07
CA ALA A 120 -5.54 -3.07 6.48
C ALA A 120 -4.07 -3.46 6.71
N GLU A 121 -3.44 -4.06 5.70
CA GLU A 121 -2.08 -4.61 5.78
C GLU A 121 -1.05 -3.68 5.12
N SER A 122 -1.48 -2.78 4.23
CA SER A 122 -0.59 -1.91 3.45
C SER A 122 0.03 -0.78 4.27
N ASN A 123 1.35 -0.70 4.28
CA ASN A 123 2.08 0.37 4.95
C ASN A 123 2.03 1.71 4.16
N HIS A 124 1.64 1.69 2.89
CA HIS A 124 1.27 2.91 2.16
C HIS A 124 0.02 3.56 2.75
N VAL A 125 -0.97 2.76 3.16
CA VAL A 125 -2.19 3.26 3.82
C VAL A 125 -1.88 3.85 5.19
N LYS A 126 -0.81 3.40 5.85
CA LYS A 126 -0.34 3.94 7.13
C LYS A 126 0.55 5.18 6.98
N GLY A 127 0.91 5.58 5.77
CA GLY A 127 1.77 6.75 5.53
C GLY A 127 3.23 6.56 5.95
N ILE A 128 3.71 5.31 6.03
CA ILE A 128 5.09 4.99 6.42
C ILE A 128 5.89 4.28 5.31
N ALA A 129 5.27 3.99 4.16
CA ALA A 129 5.93 3.36 3.02
C ALA A 129 6.25 4.34 1.90
N LEU A 130 7.33 4.06 1.18
CA LEU A 130 7.95 4.91 0.18
C LEU A 130 8.40 4.05 -1.01
N ASP A 131 7.76 4.20 -2.17
CA ASP A 131 8.23 3.60 -3.43
C ASP A 131 9.17 4.60 -4.13
N VAL A 132 10.47 4.31 -4.05
CA VAL A 132 11.57 5.23 -4.38
C VAL A 132 12.04 5.09 -5.82
N ARG A 133 12.43 6.22 -6.40
CA ARG A 133 13.06 6.34 -7.72
C ARG A 133 14.19 7.39 -7.72
N PRO A 134 15.09 7.39 -8.71
CA PRO A 134 15.37 6.28 -9.62
C PRO A 134 16.05 5.12 -8.88
N HIS A 135 16.44 4.06 -9.60
CA HIS A 135 17.12 2.89 -9.03
C HIS A 135 18.38 3.27 -8.24
N GLU A 136 19.16 4.22 -8.74
CA GLU A 136 20.36 4.72 -8.05
C GLU A 136 20.02 5.41 -6.72
N GLY A 137 18.86 6.07 -6.66
CA GLY A 137 18.35 6.67 -5.43
C GLY A 137 17.92 5.63 -4.40
N ALA A 138 17.24 4.57 -4.86
CA ALA A 138 16.91 3.41 -4.03
C ALA A 138 18.17 2.70 -3.52
N ARG A 139 19.16 2.47 -4.39
CA ARG A 139 20.46 1.87 -4.00
C ARG A 139 21.15 2.68 -2.90
N TRP A 140 21.17 4.01 -3.03
CA TRP A 140 21.74 4.87 -2.00
C TRP A 140 20.98 4.76 -0.67
N LEU A 141 19.65 4.66 -0.68
CA LEU A 141 18.87 4.44 0.55
C LEU A 141 19.10 3.05 1.14
N GLU A 142 19.34 2.02 0.32
CA GLU A 142 19.69 0.70 0.84
C GLU A 142 21.02 0.74 1.62
N GLU A 143 21.99 1.53 1.13
CA GLU A 143 23.30 1.68 1.75
C GLU A 143 23.31 2.66 2.95
N HIS A 144 22.54 3.75 2.90
CA HIS A 144 22.64 4.87 3.84
C HIS A 144 21.35 5.15 4.63
N GLY A 145 20.25 4.44 4.34
CA GLY A 145 18.91 4.72 4.87
C GLY A 145 18.76 4.41 6.35
N ALA A 146 19.57 3.49 6.88
CA ALA A 146 19.48 3.05 8.28
C ALA A 146 19.62 4.18 9.31
N ARG A 147 20.42 5.22 9.01
CA ARG A 147 20.56 6.40 9.89
C ARG A 147 19.35 7.33 9.92
N TYR A 148 18.40 7.10 9.01
CA TYR A 148 17.12 7.81 8.91
C TYR A 148 15.94 6.89 9.21
N ASP A 149 16.20 5.68 9.72
CA ASP A 149 15.21 4.63 9.93
C ASP A 149 14.42 4.24 8.67
N LEU A 150 15.05 4.37 7.50
CA LEU A 150 14.47 3.99 6.20
C LEU A 150 15.07 2.68 5.72
N TYR A 151 14.24 1.65 5.55
CA TYR A 151 14.70 0.31 5.23
C TYR A 151 13.96 -0.30 4.06
N ARG A 152 14.70 -0.95 3.17
CA ARG A 152 14.12 -1.80 2.13
C ARG A 152 13.58 -3.08 2.78
N MET A 153 12.29 -3.37 2.57
CA MET A 153 11.62 -4.48 3.27
C MET A 153 11.50 -5.77 2.46
N TYR A 154 11.53 -5.67 1.13
CA TYR A 154 11.29 -6.81 0.24
C TYR A 154 12.43 -7.06 -0.74
N GLU A 155 12.74 -8.34 -0.94
CA GLU A 155 13.75 -8.78 -1.92
C GLU A 155 13.29 -8.53 -3.35
N ASN A 156 12.02 -8.81 -3.65
CA ASN A 156 11.44 -8.62 -4.98
C ASN A 156 11.11 -7.16 -5.35
N GLU A 157 11.12 -6.23 -4.39
CA GLU A 157 10.78 -4.82 -4.60
C GLU A 157 11.95 -3.92 -4.21
N TRP A 158 12.86 -3.68 -5.15
CA TRP A 158 14.04 -2.83 -4.91
C TRP A 158 13.69 -1.37 -4.61
N TRP A 159 12.51 -0.94 -5.04
CA TRP A 159 12.01 0.42 -4.86
C TRP A 159 11.33 0.63 -3.51
N HIS A 160 10.92 -0.42 -2.79
CA HIS A 160 10.03 -0.28 -1.64
C HIS A 160 10.79 -0.13 -0.32
N PHE A 161 10.61 1.02 0.33
CA PHE A 161 11.19 1.36 1.63
C PHE A 161 10.10 1.66 2.66
N GLU A 162 10.39 1.41 3.93
CA GLU A 162 9.52 1.76 5.04
C GLU A 162 10.28 2.53 6.11
N TYR A 163 9.58 3.48 6.74
CA TYR A 163 10.05 4.18 7.93
C TYR A 163 9.78 3.34 9.19
N ARG A 164 10.85 2.93 9.89
CA ARG A 164 10.83 2.01 11.05
C ARG A 164 11.75 2.50 12.18
N PRO A 165 11.38 3.57 12.91
CA PRO A 165 12.21 4.13 13.98
C PRO A 165 12.41 3.17 15.17
N ASP A 166 11.59 2.13 15.25
CA ASP A 166 11.64 1.06 16.24
C ASP A 166 12.80 0.06 16.01
N CYS A 167 13.49 0.11 14.87
CA CYS A 167 14.59 -0.81 14.55
C CYS A 167 15.96 -0.39 15.13
N GLY A 168 16.06 0.79 15.75
CA GLY A 168 17.29 1.23 16.44
C GLY A 168 18.53 1.27 15.52
N GLY A 169 18.36 1.66 14.24
CA GLY A 169 19.44 1.72 13.27
C GLY A 169 19.85 0.37 12.66
N THR A 170 19.26 -0.75 13.08
CA THR A 170 19.57 -2.09 12.54
C THR A 170 18.57 -2.47 11.45
N PRO A 171 18.99 -2.69 10.19
CA PRO A 171 18.07 -3.11 9.14
C PRO A 171 17.35 -4.42 9.47
N PRO A 172 16.00 -4.46 9.40
CA PRO A 172 15.26 -5.69 9.57
C PRO A 172 15.58 -6.68 8.44
N ARG A 173 15.43 -7.98 8.72
CA ARG A 173 15.58 -9.00 7.69
C ARG A 173 14.53 -8.79 6.59
N ARG A 174 15.00 -8.64 5.36
CA ARG A 174 14.15 -8.55 4.17
C ARG A 174 13.31 -9.81 3.99
N ARG A 175 12.05 -9.60 3.60
CA ARG A 175 11.11 -10.66 3.25
C ARG A 175 11.20 -10.92 1.74
N PRO A 176 10.91 -12.14 1.25
CA PRO A 176 10.90 -12.40 -0.19
C PRO A 176 9.92 -11.51 -0.97
N HIS A 177 8.75 -11.24 -0.37
CA HIS A 177 7.66 -10.42 -0.93
C HIS A 177 6.69 -9.97 0.19
N PRO A 178 5.77 -9.01 -0.07
CA PRO A 178 4.81 -8.50 0.92
C PRO A 178 3.99 -9.57 1.63
N GLY A 179 3.47 -10.54 0.89
CA GLY A 179 2.65 -11.64 1.43
C GLY A 179 3.37 -12.66 2.32
N ALA A 180 4.71 -12.62 2.43
CA ALA A 180 5.48 -13.69 3.10
C ALA A 180 5.23 -13.79 4.62
N GLY A 181 4.66 -12.74 5.24
CA GLY A 181 4.26 -12.76 6.66
C GLY A 181 2.92 -13.48 6.93
N TYR A 182 2.15 -13.82 5.89
CA TYR A 182 0.79 -14.34 6.00
C TYR A 182 0.64 -15.79 5.53
N ALA A 183 1.71 -16.39 5.01
CA ALA A 183 1.71 -17.75 4.46
C ALA A 183 1.52 -18.87 5.50
N TRP A 184 1.47 -18.54 6.80
CA TRP A 184 1.30 -19.52 7.88
C TRP A 184 -0.13 -19.73 8.39
N CYS A 185 -1.14 -19.09 7.78
CA CYS A 185 -2.53 -19.18 8.27
C CYS A 185 -3.56 -19.77 7.26
N TRP A 186 -3.10 -20.48 6.24
CA TRP A 186 -3.98 -21.36 5.46
C TRP A 186 -3.41 -22.77 5.50
N PRO A 187 -4.11 -23.75 6.12
CA PRO A 187 -3.81 -25.14 5.87
C PRO A 187 -4.10 -25.41 4.38
N ASP A 188 -3.09 -25.88 3.66
CA ASP A 188 -3.25 -26.49 2.35
C ASP A 188 -4.16 -27.73 2.49
N HIS A 189 -5.47 -27.55 2.36
CA HIS A 189 -6.41 -28.65 2.21
C HIS A 189 -6.73 -28.91 0.74
N VAL A 190 -5.70 -29.10 -0.09
CA VAL A 190 -5.83 -29.91 -1.32
C VAL A 190 -4.48 -30.53 -1.62
N SER A 191 -4.23 -31.75 -1.12
CA SER A 191 -3.45 -32.83 -1.76
C SER A 191 -2.96 -33.85 -0.72
N SER A 192 -3.85 -34.72 -0.24
CA SER A 192 -3.51 -36.14 -0.09
C SER A 192 -4.80 -36.94 0.05
N GLY A 193 -4.98 -37.90 -0.85
CA GLY A 193 -6.06 -38.86 -0.77
C GLY A 193 -5.93 -39.67 0.52
N ARG A 194 -6.85 -39.45 1.45
CA ARG A 194 -7.22 -40.43 2.46
C ARG A 194 -8.68 -40.16 2.85
N GLN A 195 -9.58 -41.04 2.40
CA GLN A 195 -10.97 -41.05 2.86
C GLN A 195 -10.97 -41.30 4.38
N VAL A 196 -11.65 -40.42 5.12
CA VAL A 196 -11.92 -40.60 6.55
C VAL A 196 -13.44 -40.78 6.68
N PRO A 197 -13.93 -41.83 7.36
CA PRO A 197 -15.35 -42.19 7.33
C PRO A 197 -16.22 -41.16 8.04
N ILE A 198 -17.43 -41.00 7.51
CA ILE A 198 -18.48 -40.08 7.92
C ILE A 198 -19.11 -40.57 9.23
N ALA A 199 -18.40 -40.45 10.35
CA ALA A 199 -18.94 -40.83 11.66
C ALA A 199 -18.21 -40.14 12.82
N SER A 200 -18.13 -38.81 12.85
CA SER A 200 -17.68 -38.08 14.06
C SER A 200 -18.15 -36.62 14.19
N VAL A 201 -18.91 -36.07 13.24
CA VAL A 201 -19.30 -34.64 13.28
C VAL A 201 -20.52 -34.36 14.18
N THR A 202 -21.26 -35.37 14.64
CA THR A 202 -22.53 -35.13 15.35
C THR A 202 -22.40 -34.89 16.87
N LYS A 203 -21.21 -35.01 17.49
CA LYS A 203 -21.10 -34.98 18.96
C LYS A 203 -20.69 -33.65 19.60
N VAL A 204 -20.32 -32.63 18.82
CA VAL A 204 -19.78 -31.37 19.38
C VAL A 204 -20.75 -30.18 19.29
N MET A 205 -21.81 -30.23 18.46
CA MET A 205 -22.76 -29.10 18.32
C MET A 205 -23.94 -29.08 19.30
N THR A 206 -24.21 -30.15 20.05
CA THR A 206 -25.34 -30.19 21.02
C THR A 206 -25.00 -29.68 22.42
N ALA A 207 -23.72 -29.52 22.78
CA ALA A 207 -23.33 -29.12 24.13
C ALA A 207 -23.32 -27.58 24.35
N THR A 208 -23.15 -26.78 23.29
CA THR A 208 -22.99 -25.31 23.43
C THR A 208 -24.33 -24.56 23.41
N ALA A 209 -25.36 -25.09 22.73
CA ALA A 209 -26.68 -24.47 22.66
C ALA A 209 -27.45 -24.51 23.99
N ALA A 210 -27.24 -25.55 24.81
CA ALA A 210 -27.90 -25.71 26.11
C ALA A 210 -27.31 -24.83 27.25
N LYS A 211 -26.15 -24.21 27.02
CA LYS A 211 -25.48 -23.33 27.99
C LYS A 211 -25.85 -21.85 27.79
N LEU A 212 -26.11 -21.42 26.55
CA LEU A 212 -26.50 -20.05 26.24
C LEU A 212 -27.99 -19.76 26.53
N ALA A 213 -28.88 -20.75 26.41
CA ALA A 213 -30.31 -20.58 26.72
C ALA A 213 -30.59 -20.39 28.24
N ARG A 214 -29.70 -20.86 29.12
CA ARG A 214 -29.85 -20.72 30.59
C ARG A 214 -29.37 -19.38 31.13
N GLN A 215 -28.54 -18.64 30.39
CA GLN A 215 -27.99 -17.37 30.85
C GLN A 215 -28.88 -16.16 30.47
N ALA A 216 -29.76 -16.31 29.48
CA ALA A 216 -30.67 -15.25 29.02
C ALA A 216 -31.98 -15.13 29.83
N MET A 217 -32.28 -16.05 30.75
CA MET A 217 -33.52 -16.04 31.56
C MET A 217 -33.35 -15.48 32.99
N SER A 218 -32.15 -15.02 33.37
CA SER A 218 -31.84 -14.60 34.76
C SER A 218 -31.85 -13.07 35.00
N SER A 219 -31.82 -12.23 33.95
CA SER A 219 -31.65 -10.76 34.12
C SER A 219 -32.87 -9.91 33.78
N ARG A 220 -34.09 -10.44 33.91
CA ARG A 220 -35.33 -9.68 33.69
C ARG A 220 -36.04 -9.40 35.02
N SER A 221 -35.80 -8.25 35.64
CA SER A 221 -36.74 -7.57 36.57
C SER A 221 -36.11 -6.36 37.30
N LYS A 222 -36.40 -5.12 36.85
CA LYS A 222 -37.14 -4.06 37.61
C LYS A 222 -37.02 -2.64 36.99
N SER A 223 -38.19 -2.09 36.66
CA SER A 223 -38.70 -0.70 36.80
C SER A 223 -38.07 0.53 36.08
N ASP A 224 -38.77 0.98 35.03
CA ASP A 224 -39.40 2.29 34.71
C ASP A 224 -38.65 3.67 34.54
N PRO A 225 -39.20 4.59 33.68
CA PRO A 225 -38.52 5.74 33.01
C PRO A 225 -39.04 7.13 33.53
N PRO A 226 -38.84 8.39 32.98
CA PRO A 226 -39.00 8.84 31.57
C PRO A 226 -38.24 10.13 31.05
N TRP A 227 -38.23 10.35 29.72
CA TRP A 227 -38.58 11.61 28.98
C TRP A 227 -38.42 11.35 27.45
N LYS A 228 -39.48 11.33 26.62
CA LYS A 228 -40.22 12.38 25.89
C LYS A 228 -39.42 13.19 24.83
N ILE A 229 -39.75 12.99 23.55
CA ILE A 229 -39.99 13.91 22.40
C ILE A 229 -40.22 12.95 21.21
N GLY A 230 -41.19 13.05 20.30
CA GLY A 230 -42.28 13.96 19.97
C GLY A 230 -42.89 13.40 18.67
N SER A 231 -44.21 13.51 18.52
CA SER A 231 -45.02 12.77 17.55
C SER A 231 -44.91 13.23 16.08
N VAL A 232 -45.21 12.25 15.23
CA VAL A 232 -45.46 12.11 13.77
C VAL A 232 -46.55 13.08 13.22
N PRO A 233 -46.80 13.18 11.88
CA PRO A 233 -47.42 12.13 11.01
C PRO A 233 -46.74 11.99 9.61
N VAL A 234 -46.54 10.81 8.99
CA VAL A 234 -47.45 9.86 8.30
C VAL A 234 -48.44 10.53 7.33
N LEU A 235 -48.18 10.45 6.01
CA LEU A 235 -48.82 9.52 5.06
C LEU A 235 -48.67 10.03 3.60
N ALA A 236 -48.16 9.19 2.69
CA ALA A 236 -48.68 9.06 1.32
C ALA A 236 -48.20 7.72 0.74
N LEU A 237 -49.17 6.83 0.61
CA LEU A 237 -49.16 5.52 -0.03
C LEU A 237 -49.45 5.69 -1.54
N ILE A 238 -49.34 4.60 -2.32
CA ILE A 238 -49.86 4.39 -3.71
C ILE A 238 -48.85 4.81 -4.81
N THR A 239 -48.45 4.01 -5.82
CA THR A 239 -48.78 2.66 -6.31
C THR A 239 -47.72 2.16 -7.30
N GLU A 240 -47.68 0.83 -7.48
CA GLU A 240 -47.04 0.06 -8.55
C GLU A 240 -47.21 0.64 -9.96
N LYS A 241 -46.16 0.54 -10.79
CA LYS A 241 -46.25 0.16 -12.20
C LYS A 241 -45.06 -0.71 -12.61
N SER A 242 -45.40 -1.92 -13.03
CA SER A 242 -44.60 -2.95 -13.68
C SER A 242 -44.23 -2.60 -15.14
N VAL A 243 -43.44 -3.50 -15.76
CA VAL A 243 -43.25 -3.74 -17.22
C VAL A 243 -42.07 -2.96 -17.82
N THR A 244 -41.07 -3.50 -18.54
CA THR A 244 -40.88 -4.77 -19.29
C THR A 244 -39.38 -5.05 -19.47
N TRP A 245 -39.02 -6.35 -19.51
CA TRP A 245 -37.76 -6.83 -20.07
C TRP A 245 -37.83 -6.89 -21.60
N THR A 246 -36.81 -6.37 -22.28
CA THR A 246 -36.55 -6.68 -23.70
C THR A 246 -35.24 -7.46 -23.83
N ARG A 247 -35.39 -8.68 -24.35
CA ARG A 247 -34.33 -9.64 -24.66
C ARG A 247 -33.77 -9.28 -26.03
N SER A 248 -32.47 -8.98 -26.12
CA SER A 248 -31.77 -8.87 -27.41
C SER A 248 -30.69 -9.95 -27.49
N THR A 249 -30.87 -10.84 -28.47
CA THR A 249 -29.96 -11.91 -28.87
C THR A 249 -29.11 -11.45 -30.05
N ARG A 250 -27.78 -11.59 -29.96
CA ARG A 250 -26.92 -12.23 -30.99
C ARG A 250 -25.45 -12.32 -30.53
N PRO A 251 -24.68 -13.31 -31.04
CA PRO A 251 -23.41 -13.73 -30.46
C PRO A 251 -22.21 -13.08 -31.16
N ALA A 252 -21.12 -12.86 -30.43
CA ALA A 252 -19.80 -12.62 -31.02
C ALA A 252 -18.75 -13.36 -30.20
N ALA A 253 -18.22 -14.43 -30.78
CA ALA A 253 -17.03 -15.11 -30.33
C ALA A 253 -15.82 -14.22 -30.62
N ILE A 254 -15.05 -13.85 -29.59
CA ILE A 254 -13.67 -13.40 -29.76
C ILE A 254 -12.83 -14.06 -28.66
N SER A 255 -12.05 -15.05 -29.08
CA SER A 255 -10.89 -15.55 -28.36
C SER A 255 -9.89 -14.40 -28.22
N ALA A 256 -9.73 -13.87 -27.00
CA ALA A 256 -8.69 -12.91 -26.68
C ALA A 256 -7.67 -13.58 -25.77
N ARG A 257 -6.55 -13.95 -26.40
CA ARG A 257 -5.31 -14.44 -25.82
C ARG A 257 -4.85 -13.45 -24.73
N SER A 258 -4.93 -13.87 -23.47
CA SER A 258 -4.54 -13.08 -22.31
C SER A 258 -3.02 -12.92 -22.26
N SER A 259 -2.50 -11.84 -22.86
CA SER A 259 -1.16 -11.37 -22.54
C SER A 259 -1.25 -10.60 -21.22
N VAL A 260 -0.85 -11.26 -20.14
CA VAL A 260 -0.85 -10.72 -18.77
C VAL A 260 0.08 -9.51 -18.73
N ARG A 261 -0.50 -8.32 -18.64
CA ARG A 261 0.22 -7.06 -18.45
C ARG A 261 0.30 -6.78 -16.94
N LEU A 262 1.47 -6.35 -16.46
CA LEU A 262 1.65 -5.88 -15.08
C LEU A 262 0.70 -4.68 -14.82
N PRO A 263 0.16 -4.50 -13.61
CA PRO A 263 -0.59 -3.29 -13.29
C PRO A 263 0.29 -2.07 -13.59
N TYR A 264 -0.33 -1.02 -14.11
CA TYR A 264 0.33 0.17 -14.66
C TYR A 264 1.38 0.79 -13.73
N GLU A 265 1.19 0.70 -12.41
CA GLU A 265 2.17 1.15 -11.41
C GLU A 265 3.39 0.24 -11.30
N LEU A 266 3.24 -1.09 -11.41
CA LEU A 266 4.38 -2.01 -11.46
C LEU A 266 5.16 -1.88 -12.78
N GLN A 267 4.50 -1.49 -13.88
CA GLN A 267 5.19 -1.22 -15.16
C GLN A 267 6.13 -0.01 -15.11
N GLN A 268 5.99 0.89 -14.13
CA GLN A 268 6.90 2.02 -13.99
C GLN A 268 8.26 1.63 -13.37
N PHE A 269 8.37 0.41 -12.83
CA PHE A 269 9.57 -0.09 -12.13
C PHE A 269 10.23 -1.32 -12.77
N THR A 270 9.59 -1.95 -13.79
CA THR A 270 10.13 -3.08 -14.57
C THR A 270 10.78 -2.68 -15.87
#